data_AF-A0A6N9CZK8-F1
#
_entry.id   AF-A0A6N9CZK8-F1
#
_cell.length_a   1.000
_cell.length_b   1.000
_cell.length_c   1.000
_cell.angle_alpha   90.00
_cell.angle_beta   90.00
_cell.angle_gamma   90.00
#
_symmetry.space_group_name_H-M   'P 1'
#
loop_
_entity.id
_entity.type
_entity.pdbx_description
1 polymer ?
#
loop_
_entity_poly.entity_id
_entity_poly.type
_entity_poly.pdbx_seq_one_letter_code
_entity_poly.pdbx_strand_id
1 'polypeptide(L)'
;MRLWSLHPCYLDRLGLVALWRETLLAQAVLHNETKGYRNHPQLKRFRVHAYTGGVLCAYLNAILQEANNRNYKFNAARIRPYDTKNLESIPVTTGQLEYEWNHLNRKLQARNHDWFLRNENVNLESGLQPNPIFEVIDGLTESWESVPVQLTHPKRVPT
;
A
#
# COMPACT_ATOMS: atom_id res chain seq x y z
N MET A 1 -7.78 -0.07 -6.79
CA MET A 1 -7.16 -0.83 -5.70
C MET A 1 -5.70 -0.44 -5.63
N ARG A 2 -5.25 0.08 -4.49
CA ARG A 2 -3.84 0.31 -4.18
C ARG A 2 -3.58 -0.05 -2.72
N LEU A 3 -2.74 -1.05 -2.53
CA LEU A 3 -2.22 -1.50 -1.26
C LEU A 3 -0.82 -0.89 -1.12
N TRP A 4 -0.67 0.05 -0.20
CA TRP A 4 0.60 0.74 0.03
C TRP A 4 1.54 -0.12 0.86
N SER A 5 2.79 -0.19 0.43
CA SER A 5 3.89 -0.77 1.21
C SER A 5 4.37 0.20 2.30
N LEU A 6 4.04 1.48 2.17
CA LEU A 6 4.26 2.52 3.19
C LEU A 6 3.46 2.29 4.47
N HIS A 7 4.00 2.74 5.60
CA HIS A 7 3.26 2.76 6.86
C HIS A 7 1.99 3.64 6.74
N PRO A 8 0.84 3.22 7.29
CA PRO A 8 -0.41 3.99 7.21
C PRO A 8 -0.33 5.41 7.80
N CYS A 9 0.66 5.67 8.66
CA CYS A 9 0.92 6.99 9.26
C CYS A 9 1.09 8.12 8.24
N TYR A 10 1.56 7.80 7.03
CA TYR A 10 1.84 8.79 5.99
C TYR A 10 0.61 9.19 5.18
N LEU A 11 -0.48 8.40 5.21
CA LEU A 11 -1.68 8.70 4.44
C LEU A 11 -2.56 9.73 5.16
N ASP A 12 -3.13 10.67 4.42
CA ASP A 12 -4.20 11.54 4.90
C ASP A 12 -5.49 10.76 5.19
N ARG A 13 -6.50 11.42 5.79
CA ARG A 13 -7.80 10.79 6.10
C ARG A 13 -8.41 10.10 4.89
N LEU A 14 -8.41 10.75 3.72
CA LEU A 14 -8.99 10.18 2.49
C LEU A 14 -8.19 8.96 2.03
N GLY A 15 -6.86 9.04 2.06
CA GLY A 15 -5.98 7.92 1.74
C GLY A 15 -6.19 6.72 2.66
N LEU A 16 -6.28 6.95 3.98
CA LEU A 16 -6.46 5.89 4.98
C LEU A 16 -7.82 5.19 4.84
N VAL A 17 -8.90 5.95 4.59
CA VAL A 17 -10.24 5.39 4.34
C VAL A 17 -10.27 4.59 3.03
N ALA A 18 -9.63 5.09 1.97
CA ALA A 18 -9.52 4.37 0.71
C ALA A 18 -8.74 3.06 0.89
N LEU A 19 -7.60 3.12 1.59
CA LEU A 19 -6.75 1.97 1.87
C LEU A 19 -7.50 0.88 2.63
N TRP A 20 -8.26 1.24 3.66
CA TRP A 20 -9.13 0.30 4.38
C TRP A 20 -10.12 -0.41 3.44
N ARG A 21 -10.85 0.35 2.62
CA ARG A 21 -11.86 -0.21 1.69
C ARG A 21 -11.23 -1.11 0.63
N GLU A 22 -10.10 -0.69 0.06
CA GLU A 22 -9.40 -1.44 -0.99
C GLU A 22 -8.77 -2.72 -0.44
N THR A 23 -8.30 -2.70 0.81
CA THR A 23 -7.78 -3.89 1.48
C THR A 23 -8.89 -4.89 1.83
N LEU A 24 -10.05 -4.41 2.28
CA LEU A 24 -11.22 -5.28 2.48
C LEU A 24 -11.69 -5.92 1.17
N LEU A 25 -11.59 -5.18 0.06
CA LEU A 25 -11.83 -5.74 -1.28
C LEU A 25 -10.77 -6.80 -1.61
N ALA A 26 -9.49 -6.56 -1.31
CA ALA A 26 -8.44 -7.57 -1.47
C ALA A 26 -8.72 -8.84 -0.65
N GLN A 27 -9.25 -8.69 0.58
CA GLN A 27 -9.65 -9.82 1.43
C GLN A 27 -10.74 -10.63 0.73
N ALA A 28 -11.80 -9.97 0.25
CA ALA A 28 -12.88 -10.62 -0.48
C ALA A 28 -12.39 -11.30 -1.78
N VAL A 29 -11.46 -10.67 -2.52
CA VAL A 29 -10.86 -11.23 -3.73
C VAL A 29 -10.13 -12.54 -3.44
N LEU A 30 -9.31 -12.57 -2.38
CA LEU A 30 -8.55 -13.76 -2.01
C LEU A 30 -9.42 -14.89 -1.46
N HIS A 31 -10.63 -14.57 -0.98
CA HIS A 31 -11.64 -15.55 -0.60
C HIS A 31 -12.61 -15.94 -1.74
N ASN A 32 -12.34 -15.52 -2.98
CA ASN A 32 -13.18 -15.79 -4.16
C ASN A 32 -14.60 -15.20 -4.09
N GLU A 33 -14.83 -14.19 -3.25
CA GLU A 33 -16.14 -13.57 -3.03
C GLU A 33 -16.46 -12.48 -4.06
N THR A 34 -15.49 -12.14 -4.91
CA THR A 34 -15.63 -11.14 -5.96
C THR A 34 -15.48 -11.76 -7.34
N LYS A 35 -16.13 -11.17 -8.35
CA LYS A 35 -15.90 -11.49 -9.77
C LYS A 35 -14.76 -10.66 -10.39
N GLY A 36 -14.58 -9.43 -9.93
CA GLY A 36 -13.54 -8.50 -10.40
C GLY A 36 -12.29 -8.47 -9.51
N TYR A 37 -11.24 -7.79 -9.97
CA TYR A 37 -9.96 -7.57 -9.28
C TYR A 37 -9.11 -8.82 -8.97
N ARG A 38 -9.51 -9.99 -9.46
CA ARG A 38 -8.81 -11.28 -9.24
C ARG A 38 -7.37 -11.30 -9.78
N ASN A 39 -7.05 -10.49 -10.78
CA ASN A 39 -5.72 -10.45 -11.39
C ASN A 39 -4.98 -9.15 -11.07
N HIS A 40 -5.36 -8.46 -10.00
CA HIS A 40 -4.73 -7.19 -9.65
C HIS A 40 -3.23 -7.40 -9.35
N PRO A 41 -2.31 -6.69 -10.05
CA PRO A 41 -0.87 -6.94 -9.94
C PRO A 41 -0.33 -6.90 -8.50
N GLN A 42 -0.78 -5.94 -7.70
CA GLN A 42 -0.33 -5.80 -6.30
C GLN A 42 -0.72 -6.98 -5.39
N LEU A 43 -1.70 -7.81 -5.78
CA LEU A 43 -2.04 -9.03 -5.02
C LEU A 43 -1.01 -10.14 -5.22
N LYS A 44 -0.16 -10.08 -6.26
CA LYS A 44 0.87 -11.09 -6.53
C LYS A 44 1.78 -11.29 -5.31
N ARG A 45 2.27 -10.19 -4.70
CA ARG A 45 3.15 -10.25 -3.53
C ARG A 45 2.52 -10.92 -2.30
N PHE A 46 1.21 -10.79 -2.12
CA PHE A 46 0.48 -11.44 -1.03
C PHE A 46 0.23 -12.94 -1.30
N ARG A 47 0.05 -13.32 -2.58
CA ARG A 47 -0.20 -14.72 -2.99
C ARG A 47 1.02 -15.62 -2.90
N VAL A 48 2.22 -15.03 -2.98
CA VAL A 48 3.47 -15.78 -2.80
C VAL A 48 3.66 -16.17 -1.33
N HIS A 49 3.06 -15.44 -0.40
CA HIS A 49 3.13 -15.73 1.03
C HIS A 49 2.34 -17.00 1.38
N ALA A 50 2.98 -17.92 2.12
CA ALA A 50 2.40 -19.22 2.50
C ALA A 50 1.07 -19.09 3.25
N TYR A 51 0.90 -17.99 3.99
CA TYR A 51 -0.34 -17.65 4.68
C TYR A 51 -0.97 -16.36 4.14
N THR A 52 -1.35 -16.35 2.86
CA THR A 52 -1.92 -15.18 2.15
C THR A 52 -3.09 -14.51 2.88
N GLY A 53 -4.02 -15.31 3.45
CA GLY A 53 -5.16 -14.78 4.18
C GLY A 53 -4.77 -14.06 5.47
N GLY A 54 -3.86 -14.66 6.24
CA GLY A 54 -3.42 -14.09 7.52
C GLY A 54 -2.63 -12.81 7.37
N VAL A 55 -1.70 -12.75 6.41
CA VAL A 55 -0.88 -11.54 6.19
C VAL A 55 -1.73 -10.35 5.74
N LEU A 56 -2.81 -10.58 4.98
CA LEU A 56 -3.72 -9.50 4.61
C LEU A 56 -4.58 -9.04 5.80
N CYS A 57 -4.96 -9.95 6.70
CA CYS A 57 -5.63 -9.59 7.95
C CYS A 57 -4.70 -8.80 8.88
N ALA A 58 -3.41 -9.14 8.93
CA ALA A 58 -2.39 -8.36 9.63
C ALA A 58 -2.22 -6.96 9.01
N TYR A 59 -2.25 -6.86 7.68
CA TYR A 59 -2.23 -5.58 6.97
C TYR A 59 -3.47 -4.71 7.30
N LEU A 60 -4.68 -5.30 7.33
CA LEU A 60 -5.89 -4.63 7.80
C LEU A 60 -5.75 -4.17 9.24
N ASN A 61 -5.16 -4.99 10.11
CA ASN A 61 -4.95 -4.64 11.50
C ASN A 61 -4.00 -3.44 11.63
N ALA A 62 -2.91 -3.35 10.87
CA ALA A 62 -2.04 -2.18 10.87
C ALA A 62 -2.78 -0.89 10.48
N ILE A 63 -3.68 -0.96 9.49
CA ILE A 63 -4.55 0.17 9.11
C ILE A 63 -5.52 0.53 10.25
N LEU A 64 -6.10 -0.47 10.92
CA LEU A 64 -7.00 -0.28 12.04
C LEU A 64 -6.29 0.38 13.23
N GLN A 65 -5.06 -0.05 13.55
CA GLN A 65 -4.27 0.57 14.61
C GLN A 65 -4.00 2.05 14.31
N GLU A 66 -3.60 2.38 13.07
CA GLU A 66 -3.41 3.78 12.69
C GLU A 66 -4.72 4.58 12.75
N ALA A 67 -5.84 3.99 12.34
CA ALA A 67 -7.15 4.61 12.45
C ALA A 67 -7.50 4.90 13.92
N ASN A 68 -7.28 3.93 14.82
CA ASN A 68 -7.51 4.08 16.26
C ASN A 68 -6.62 5.16 16.88
N ASN A 69 -5.33 5.21 16.52
CA ASN A 69 -4.39 6.24 16.97
C ASN A 69 -4.85 7.65 16.60
N ARG A 70 -5.62 7.78 15.51
CA ARG A 70 -6.23 9.03 15.04
C ARG A 70 -7.70 9.21 15.44
N ASN A 71 -8.22 8.34 16.31
CA ASN A 71 -9.61 8.33 16.78
C ASN A 71 -10.67 8.11 15.68
N TYR A 72 -10.30 7.43 14.59
CA TYR A 72 -11.24 6.99 13.56
C TYR A 72 -11.85 5.63 13.92
N LYS A 73 -13.14 5.47 13.64
CA LYS A 73 -13.91 4.26 13.98
C LYS A 73 -14.05 3.32 12.78
N PHE A 74 -13.03 2.52 12.50
CA PHE A 74 -13.15 1.43 11.54
C PHE A 74 -13.74 0.18 12.22
N ASN A 75 -14.57 -0.55 11.49
CA ASN A 75 -15.24 -1.75 12.03
C ASN A 75 -14.27 -2.94 12.04
N ALA A 76 -13.69 -3.21 13.21
CA ALA A 76 -12.76 -4.33 13.43
C ALA A 76 -13.37 -5.71 13.10
N ALA A 77 -14.68 -5.89 13.24
CA ALA A 77 -15.36 -7.15 12.92
C ALA A 77 -15.32 -7.52 11.42
N ARG A 78 -14.84 -6.61 10.56
CA ARG A 78 -14.63 -6.89 9.12
C ARG A 78 -13.30 -7.59 8.83
N ILE A 79 -12.37 -7.59 9.78
CA ILE A 79 -11.11 -8.33 9.68
C ILE A 79 -11.41 -9.77 10.06
N ARG A 80 -11.05 -10.72 9.19
CA ARG A 80 -11.23 -12.14 9.50
C ARG A 80 -10.28 -12.58 10.61
N PRO A 81 -10.65 -13.60 11.40
CA PRO A 81 -9.71 -14.21 12.35
C PRO A 81 -8.47 -14.73 11.61
N TYR A 82 -7.30 -14.51 12.20
CA TYR A 82 -6.03 -14.99 11.70
C TYR A 82 -5.08 -15.28 12.85
N ASP A 83 -4.17 -16.24 12.65
CA ASP A 83 -3.11 -16.50 13.61
C ASP A 83 -1.94 -15.54 13.37
N THR A 84 -1.45 -14.94 14.44
CA THR A 84 -0.25 -14.09 14.41
C THR A 84 1.02 -14.90 14.63
N LYS A 85 0.92 -16.12 15.17
CA LYS A 85 2.06 -17.01 15.38
C LYS A 85 2.53 -17.50 14.02
N ASN A 86 3.74 -17.08 13.63
CA ASN A 86 4.40 -17.41 12.36
C ASN A 86 3.91 -16.64 11.12
N LEU A 87 3.45 -15.40 11.29
CA LEU A 87 3.36 -14.48 10.15
C LEU A 87 4.75 -13.97 9.78
N GLU A 88 5.30 -14.50 8.70
CA GLU A 88 6.51 -13.97 8.09
C GLU A 88 6.21 -12.62 7.41
N SER A 89 7.22 -11.76 7.38
CA SER A 89 7.15 -10.50 6.64
C SER A 89 7.18 -10.78 5.13
N ILE A 90 6.51 -9.93 4.37
CA ILE A 90 6.64 -9.93 2.91
C ILE A 90 7.82 -9.02 2.53
N PRO A 91 8.77 -9.46 1.70
CA PRO A 91 9.82 -8.57 1.23
C PRO A 91 9.22 -7.42 0.38
N VAL A 92 9.76 -6.22 0.56
CA VAL A 92 9.50 -5.08 -0.32
C VAL A 92 10.80 -4.36 -0.62
N THR A 93 11.00 -3.97 -1.87
CA THR A 93 12.23 -3.28 -2.25
C THR A 93 12.26 -1.82 -1.80
N THR A 94 13.47 -1.31 -1.52
CA THR A 94 13.73 0.13 -1.31
C THR A 94 13.19 0.99 -2.45
N GLY A 95 13.46 0.60 -3.71
CA GLY A 95 12.97 1.30 -4.90
C GLY A 95 11.44 1.26 -5.06
N GLN A 96 10.74 0.30 -4.46
CA GLN A 96 9.29 0.35 -4.38
C GLN A 96 8.83 1.39 -3.37
N LEU A 97 9.38 1.41 -2.16
CA LEU A 97 9.02 2.39 -1.13
C LEU A 97 9.23 3.83 -1.61
N GLU A 98 10.34 4.10 -2.28
CA GLU A 98 10.62 5.41 -2.89
C GLU A 98 9.60 5.77 -3.96
N TYR A 99 9.26 4.83 -4.85
CA TYR A 99 8.22 5.05 -5.87
C TYR A 99 6.88 5.38 -5.22
N GLU A 100 6.47 4.62 -4.21
CA GLU A 100 5.24 4.85 -3.49
C GLU A 100 5.25 6.19 -2.77
N TRP A 101 6.35 6.56 -2.13
CA TRP A 101 6.52 7.82 -1.43
C TRP A 101 6.28 9.02 -2.36
N ASN A 102 6.98 9.02 -3.51
CA ASN A 102 6.84 10.04 -4.53
C ASN A 102 5.41 10.08 -5.11
N HIS A 103 4.75 8.93 -5.23
CA HIS A 103 3.38 8.85 -5.69
C HIS A 103 2.36 9.38 -4.66
N LEU A 104 2.58 9.11 -3.37
CA LEU A 104 1.77 9.62 -2.27
C LEU A 104 1.90 11.14 -2.16
N ASN A 105 3.13 11.67 -2.14
CA ASN A 105 3.36 13.09 -1.97
C ASN A 105 2.79 13.94 -3.11
N ARG A 106 2.87 13.49 -4.36
CA ARG A 106 2.17 14.15 -5.49
C ARG A 106 0.65 14.23 -5.27
N LYS A 107 0.04 13.18 -4.72
CA LYS A 107 -1.40 13.16 -4.41
C LYS A 107 -1.74 14.07 -3.24
N LEU A 108 -0.91 14.08 -2.19
CA LEU A 108 -1.11 14.93 -1.02
C LEU A 108 -0.94 16.41 -1.37
N GLN A 109 0.10 16.78 -2.12
CA GLN A 109 0.33 18.15 -2.55
C GLN A 109 -0.90 18.74 -3.27
N ALA A 110 -1.60 17.94 -4.07
CA ALA A 110 -2.79 18.37 -4.80
C ALA A 110 -4.07 18.43 -3.96
N ARG A 111 -4.18 17.70 -2.83
CA ARG A 111 -5.47 17.54 -2.11
C ARG A 111 -5.45 17.85 -0.61
N ASN A 112 -4.28 17.82 0.01
CA ASN A 112 -4.10 18.01 1.44
C ASN A 112 -2.67 18.51 1.72
N HIS A 113 -2.50 19.82 1.60
CA HIS A 113 -1.20 20.47 1.71
C HIS A 113 -0.58 20.31 3.10
N ASP A 114 -1.37 20.43 4.18
CA ASP A 114 -0.88 20.28 5.55
C ASP A 114 -0.28 18.89 5.79
N TRP A 115 -0.91 17.84 5.24
CA TRP A 115 -0.39 16.48 5.35
C TRP A 115 0.87 16.25 4.50
N PHE A 116 0.95 16.92 3.35
CA PHE A 116 2.16 16.95 2.54
C PHE A 116 3.33 17.59 3.31
N LEU A 117 3.13 18.78 3.91
CA LEU A 117 4.15 19.46 4.72
C LEU A 117 4.58 18.62 5.94
N ARG A 118 3.64 17.93 6.59
CA ARG A 118 3.96 17.00 7.68
C ARG A 118 4.94 15.91 7.23
N ASN A 119 4.79 15.43 5.99
CA ASN A 119 5.61 14.38 5.42
C ASN A 119 6.96 14.88 4.87
N GLU A 120 7.14 16.18 4.60
CA GLU A 120 8.39 16.72 4.02
C GLU A 120 9.63 16.44 4.87
N ASN A 121 9.48 16.31 6.20
CA ASN A 121 10.61 16.07 7.11
C ASN A 121 11.04 14.59 7.19
N VAL A 122 10.39 13.69 6.45
CA VAL A 122 10.74 12.27 6.46
C VAL A 122 11.97 12.04 5.57
N ASN A 123 13.07 11.59 6.18
CA ASN A 123 14.26 11.15 5.44
C ASN A 123 13.96 9.82 4.74
N LEU A 124 14.13 9.77 3.42
CA LEU A 124 13.86 8.58 2.61
C LEU A 124 14.79 7.39 2.95
N GLU A 125 16.05 7.65 3.24
CA GLU A 125 17.09 6.62 3.43
C GLU A 125 17.01 5.96 4.82
N SER A 126 16.59 6.70 5.83
CA SER A 126 16.64 6.25 7.24
C SER A 126 15.32 6.39 8.01
N GLY A 127 14.37 7.17 7.50
CA GLY A 127 13.14 7.53 8.20
C GLY A 127 11.86 7.02 7.56
N LEU A 128 11.93 6.43 6.36
CA LEU A 128 10.74 5.92 5.67
C LEU A 128 10.33 4.55 6.25
N GLN A 129 9.18 4.52 6.91
CA GLN A 129 8.68 3.32 7.57
C GLN A 129 7.80 2.49 6.62
N PRO A 130 8.07 1.19 6.45
CA PRO A 130 7.14 0.30 5.77
C PRO A 130 5.92 0.01 6.65
N ASN A 131 4.84 -0.49 6.05
CA ASN A 131 3.79 -1.15 6.82
C ASN A 131 4.41 -2.35 7.58
N PRO A 132 4.02 -2.63 8.84
CA PRO A 132 4.70 -3.62 9.69
C PRO A 132 4.71 -5.06 9.17
N ILE A 133 3.90 -5.38 8.16
CA ILE A 133 3.94 -6.71 7.52
C ILE A 133 5.07 -6.85 6.48
N PHE A 134 5.78 -5.77 6.17
CA PHE A 134 6.83 -5.79 5.16
C PHE A 134 8.21 -5.68 5.80
N GLU A 135 9.15 -6.41 5.21
CA GLU A 135 10.58 -6.30 5.47
C GLU A 135 11.23 -5.62 4.27
N VAL A 136 12.02 -4.57 4.53
CA VAL A 136 12.66 -3.81 3.46
C VAL A 136 13.93 -4.54 3.02
N ILE A 137 14.04 -4.78 1.72
CA ILE A 137 15.23 -5.34 1.09
C ILE A 137 15.75 -4.38 0.01
N ASP A 138 17.04 -4.43 -0.28
CA ASP A 138 17.61 -3.67 -1.38
C ASP A 138 17.03 -4.15 -2.71
N GLY A 139 16.61 -3.21 -3.56
CA GLY A 139 16.16 -3.53 -4.91
C GLY A 139 15.49 -2.38 -5.64
N LEU A 140 15.27 -2.60 -6.95
CA LEU A 140 14.52 -1.68 -7.80
C LEU A 140 13.02 -1.74 -7.53
N THR A 141 12.24 -0.84 -8.13
CA THR A 141 10.77 -0.87 -8.09
C THR A 141 10.23 -2.25 -8.49
N GLU A 142 9.22 -2.70 -7.75
CA GLU A 142 8.67 -4.04 -7.87
C GLU A 142 8.04 -4.30 -9.24
N SER A 143 8.28 -5.49 -9.80
CA SER A 143 7.79 -5.88 -11.14
C SER A 143 6.27 -5.87 -11.30
N TRP A 144 5.53 -5.92 -10.19
CA TRP A 144 4.07 -5.84 -10.18
C TRP A 144 3.54 -4.40 -10.21
N GLU A 145 4.39 -3.39 -10.01
CA GLU A 145 3.98 -1.99 -10.08
C GLU A 145 3.74 -1.62 -11.54
N SER A 146 2.47 -1.36 -11.87
CA SER A 146 2.10 -0.91 -13.21
C SER A 146 2.38 0.58 -13.31
N VAL A 147 3.62 0.93 -13.66
CA VAL A 147 3.94 2.28 -14.10
C VAL A 147 3.23 2.54 -15.43
N PRO A 148 2.42 3.61 -15.56
CA PRO A 148 1.94 4.02 -16.86
C PRO A 148 3.14 4.26 -17.76
N VAL A 149 3.25 3.53 -18.87
CA VAL A 149 4.24 3.83 -19.91
C VAL A 149 4.03 5.29 -20.29
N GLN A 150 5.03 6.14 -20.02
CA GLN A 150 5.04 7.47 -20.62
C GLN A 150 5.15 7.25 -22.12
N LEU A 151 4.05 7.40 -22.85
CA LEU A 151 4.06 7.44 -24.31
C LEU A 151 4.83 8.69 -24.72
N THR A 152 6.16 8.59 -24.86
CA THR A 152 6.96 9.57 -25.57
C THR A 152 6.46 9.58 -27.01
N HIS A 153 5.56 10.51 -27.33
CA HIS A 153 5.19 10.75 -28.71
C HIS A 153 6.44 11.28 -29.40
N PRO A 154 6.99 10.59 -30.42
CA PRO A 154 8.06 11.18 -31.21
C PRO A 154 7.50 12.44 -31.86
N LYS A 155 8.15 13.59 -31.61
CA LYS A 155 7.85 14.85 -32.30
C LYS A 155 7.89 14.56 -33.80
N ARG A 156 6.75 14.70 -34.49
CA ARG A 156 6.71 14.72 -35.95
C ARG A 156 7.60 15.86 -36.41
N VAL A 157 8.65 15.54 -37.15
CA VAL A 157 9.44 16.52 -37.90
C VAL A 157 8.54 16.98 -39.05
N PRO A 158 8.26 18.29 -39.21
CA PRO A 158 7.53 18.77 -40.37
C PRO A 158 8.41 18.60 -41.61
N THR A 159 7.85 17.98 -42.65
CA THR A 159 8.36 18.00 -44.03
C THR A 159 8.07 19.34 -44.69
#